data_AF-T1XGW4-F1
#
_entry.id   AF-T1XGW4-F1
#
_cell.length_a   1.000
_cell.length_b   1.000
_cell.length_c   1.000
_cell.angle_alpha   90.00
_cell.angle_beta   90.00
_cell.angle_gamma   90.00
#
_symmetry.space_group_name_H-M   'P 1'
#
loop_
_entity.id
_entity.type
_entity.pdbx_description
1 polymer ?
#
loop_
_entity_poly.entity_id
_entity_poly.type
_entity_poly.pdbx_seq_one_letter_code
_entity_poly.pdbx_strand_id
1 'polypeptide(L)'
;MRRNPAVLWPGGVMNDPVRIKQLSLAHAHLRSAKRYVSLRLPLGIPDNHVALAEVEKKVPEEVLVQCMDLLAACGVQECPRGGFWRDMERAAETLGHMERASTYRARFLFTLGSPPDETSGVRDG
;
A
#
# COMPACT_ATOMS: atom_id res chain seq x y z
N MET A 1 44.99 21.49 -7.96
CA MET A 1 44.26 20.36 -8.58
C MET A 1 44.38 19.13 -7.70
N ARG A 2 43.31 18.74 -6.99
CA ARG A 2 43.08 17.36 -6.54
C ARG A 2 41.57 17.12 -6.54
N ARG A 3 41.06 16.51 -7.61
CA ARG A 3 39.69 15.98 -7.66
C ARG A 3 39.69 14.73 -6.79
N ASN A 4 38.87 14.72 -5.74
CA ASN A 4 38.55 13.49 -5.02
C ASN A 4 37.57 12.71 -5.90
N PRO A 5 37.90 11.50 -6.39
CA PRO A 5 36.93 10.65 -7.03
C PRO A 5 36.10 9.99 -5.93
N ALA A 6 34.92 10.53 -5.65
CA ALA A 6 33.92 9.79 -4.89
C ALA A 6 33.59 8.54 -5.69
N VAL A 7 34.06 7.41 -5.17
CA VAL A 7 33.90 6.07 -5.73
C VAL A 7 32.40 5.79 -5.84
N LEU A 8 31.93 5.59 -7.07
CA LEU A 8 30.60 5.06 -7.39
C LEU A 8 30.60 3.57 -7.01
N TRP A 9 29.98 3.21 -5.89
CA TRP A 9 29.72 1.81 -5.53
C TRP A 9 28.40 1.36 -6.18
N PRO A 10 28.37 0.26 -6.95
CA PRO A 10 27.12 -0.34 -7.42
C PRO A 10 26.57 -1.21 -6.29
N GLY A 11 25.56 -0.72 -5.59
CA GLY A 11 24.98 -1.41 -4.43
C GLY A 11 24.85 -0.49 -3.23
N GLY A 12 24.03 0.55 -3.36
CA GLY A 12 23.71 1.48 -2.28
C GLY A 12 22.89 0.76 -1.20
N VAL A 13 23.59 0.15 -0.25
CA VAL A 13 23.01 -0.41 0.96
C VAL A 13 22.21 0.71 1.63
N MET A 14 20.90 0.48 1.74
CA MET A 14 19.89 1.29 2.42
C MET A 14 20.38 1.75 3.82
N ASN A 15 21.12 2.86 3.86
CA ASN A 15 21.75 3.47 5.05
C ASN A 15 21.43 4.97 5.16
N ASP A 16 20.44 5.46 4.40
CA ASP A 16 19.92 6.81 4.58
C ASP A 16 18.91 6.81 5.74
N PRO A 17 19.21 7.46 6.88
CA PRO A 17 18.31 7.51 8.03
C PRO A 17 16.98 8.23 7.71
N VAL A 18 16.98 9.18 6.78
CA VAL A 18 15.76 9.85 6.33
C VAL A 18 14.87 8.85 5.60
N ARG A 19 15.46 8.05 4.70
CA ARG A 19 14.70 7.03 3.96
C ARG A 19 14.16 5.96 4.88
N ILE A 20 14.95 5.48 5.84
CA ILE A 20 14.49 4.52 6.85
C ILE A 20 13.29 5.07 7.64
N LYS A 21 13.35 6.34 8.05
CA LYS A 21 12.25 6.99 8.77
C LYS A 21 10.98 7.11 7.91
N GLN A 22 11.11 7.46 6.62
CA GLN A 22 10.00 7.51 5.68
C GLN A 22 9.34 6.15 5.51
N LEU A 23 10.14 5.09 5.31
CA LEU A 23 9.61 3.72 5.17
C LEU A 23 8.86 3.28 6.43
N SER A 24 9.39 3.57 7.62
CA SER A 24 8.73 3.28 8.89
C SER A 24 7.41 4.05 9.06
N LEU A 25 7.37 5.33 8.67
CA LEU A 25 6.16 6.13 8.74
C LEU A 25 5.08 5.64 7.77
N ALA A 26 5.45 5.36 6.52
CA ALA A 26 4.54 4.79 5.53
C ALA A 26 3.96 3.46 6.01
N HIS A 27 4.81 2.58 6.57
CA HIS A 27 4.38 1.33 7.15
C HIS A 27 3.35 1.51 8.29
N ALA A 28 3.58 2.48 9.18
CA ALA A 28 2.63 2.79 10.26
C ALA A 28 1.25 3.22 9.72
N HIS A 29 1.21 4.02 8.66
CA HIS A 29 -0.03 4.41 7.99
C HIS A 29 -0.73 3.21 7.36
N LEU A 30 -0.01 2.33 6.65
CA LEU A 30 -0.58 1.11 6.07
C LEU A 30 -1.13 0.15 7.13
N ARG A 31 -0.44 0.03 8.27
CA ARG A 31 -0.93 -0.76 9.42
C ARG A 31 -2.21 -0.17 10.01
N SER A 32 -2.33 1.16 10.06
CA SER A 32 -3.57 1.83 10.46
C SER A 32 -4.70 1.55 9.46
N ALA A 33 -4.43 1.71 8.16
CA ALA A 33 -5.40 1.43 7.09
C ALA A 33 -5.90 -0.03 7.13
N LYS A 34 -5.03 -1.01 7.36
CA LYS A 34 -5.44 -2.42 7.49
C LYS A 34 -6.57 -2.63 8.50
N ARG A 35 -6.61 -1.86 9.60
CA ARG A 35 -7.62 -2.04 10.66
C ARG A 35 -9.06 -1.83 10.18
N TYR A 36 -9.26 -1.20 9.03
CA TYR A 36 -10.58 -0.92 8.47
C TYR A 36 -11.07 -1.99 7.48
N VAL A 37 -10.22 -2.95 7.09
CA VAL A 37 -10.54 -3.97 6.08
C VAL A 37 -10.29 -5.37 6.62
N SER A 38 -11.17 -6.30 6.27
CA SER A 38 -11.15 -7.71 6.64
C SER A 38 -10.26 -8.47 5.67
N LEU A 39 -8.99 -8.09 5.61
CA LEU A 39 -7.98 -8.66 4.71
C LEU A 39 -7.81 -10.17 4.97
N ARG A 40 -8.57 -10.99 4.24
CA ARG A 40 -8.29 -12.43 4.07
C ARG A 40 -7.31 -12.54 2.92
N LEU A 41 -6.03 -12.67 3.24
CA LEU A 41 -5.00 -12.88 2.24
C LEU A 41 -5.31 -14.20 1.49
N PRO A 42 -5.16 -14.25 0.15
CA PRO A 42 -5.25 -15.49 -0.61
C PRO A 42 -4.31 -16.54 0.01
N LEU A 43 -4.71 -17.81 0.05
CA LEU A 43 -3.99 -18.93 0.70
C LEU A 43 -2.51 -19.13 0.28
N GLY A 44 -2.01 -18.40 -0.72
CA GLY A 44 -0.61 -18.39 -1.14
C GLY A 44 0.20 -17.15 -0.73
N ILE A 45 -0.42 -16.15 -0.10
CA ILE A 45 0.25 -14.98 0.45
C ILE A 45 0.26 -15.18 1.97
N PRO A 46 1.41 -15.48 2.58
CA PRO A 46 1.45 -15.79 4.00
C PRO A 46 0.82 -14.64 4.80
N ASP A 47 0.02 -15.00 5.80
CA ASP A 47 -0.59 -14.10 6.80
C ASP A 47 0.42 -13.10 7.42
N ASN A 48 1.70 -13.42 7.25
CA ASN A 48 2.88 -12.69 7.67
C ASN A 48 3.18 -11.37 6.95
N HIS A 49 2.41 -10.94 5.93
CA HIS A 49 2.54 -9.55 5.47
C HIS A 49 2.10 -8.51 6.52
N VAL A 50 1.54 -8.99 7.63
CA VAL A 50 1.18 -8.17 8.79
C VAL A 50 2.07 -8.48 10.00
N ALA A 51 2.94 -9.48 9.87
CA ALA A 51 4.10 -9.74 10.73
C ALA A 51 5.37 -9.00 10.26
N LEU A 52 5.29 -8.11 9.27
CA LEU A 52 6.40 -7.28 8.79
C LEU A 52 6.86 -6.20 9.81
N ALA A 53 6.21 -6.10 10.96
CA ALA A 53 6.55 -5.17 12.03
C ALA A 53 7.42 -5.78 13.16
N GLU A 54 7.52 -7.11 13.27
CA GLU A 54 8.32 -7.74 14.33
C GLU A 54 9.73 -8.17 13.88
N VAL A 55 10.08 -7.94 12.61
CA VAL A 55 11.44 -8.13 12.13
C VAL A 55 12.02 -6.75 11.83
N GLU A 56 12.88 -6.27 12.72
CA GLU A 56 13.70 -5.05 12.63
C GLU A 56 14.69 -5.06 11.43
N LYS A 57 14.27 -5.50 10.24
CA LYS A 57 15.13 -5.60 9.05
C LYS A 57 14.42 -5.00 7.84
N LYS A 58 14.78 -3.76 7.52
CA LYS A 58 14.76 -3.13 6.19
C LYS A 58 13.64 -3.64 5.28
N VAL A 59 12.40 -3.23 5.55
CA VAL A 59 11.29 -3.47 4.62
C VAL A 59 11.58 -2.67 3.34
N PRO A 60 11.69 -3.32 2.17
CA PRO A 60 11.88 -2.63 0.91
C PRO A 60 10.68 -1.74 0.62
N GLU A 61 10.92 -0.60 -0.03
CA GLU A 61 9.84 0.29 -0.48
C GLU A 61 8.84 -0.44 -1.38
N GLU A 62 9.33 -1.31 -2.26
CA GLU A 62 8.53 -2.09 -3.20
C GLU A 62 7.49 -2.95 -2.47
N VAL A 63 7.84 -3.47 -1.29
CA VAL A 63 6.91 -4.24 -0.45
C VAL A 63 5.83 -3.34 0.14
N LEU A 64 6.16 -2.13 0.57
CA LEU A 64 5.17 -1.17 1.06
C LEU A 64 4.22 -0.72 -0.06
N VAL A 65 4.75 -0.54 -1.27
CA VAL A 65 3.97 -0.22 -2.47
C VAL A 65 3.03 -1.38 -2.84
N GLN A 66 3.48 -2.63 -2.77
CA GLN A 66 2.61 -3.80 -2.96
C GLN A 66 1.52 -3.88 -1.88
N CYS A 67 1.85 -3.59 -0.63
CA CYS A 67 0.87 -3.51 0.45
C CYS A 67 -0.18 -2.43 0.17
N MET A 68 0.21 -1.27 -0.39
CA MET A 68 -0.74 -0.25 -0.83
C MET A 68 -1.68 -0.78 -1.91
N ASP A 69 -1.17 -1.45 -2.94
CA ASP A 69 -2.00 -1.99 -4.03
C ASP A 69 -3.03 -3.00 -3.50
N LEU A 70 -2.61 -3.90 -2.60
CA LEU A 70 -3.49 -4.89 -1.97
C LEU A 70 -4.55 -4.23 -1.08
N LEU A 71 -4.13 -3.32 -0.20
CA LEU A 71 -5.07 -2.59 0.67
C LEU A 71 -6.07 -1.78 -0.17
N ALA A 72 -5.63 -1.12 -1.24
CA ALA A 72 -6.51 -0.37 -2.11
C ALA A 72 -7.57 -1.27 -2.78
N ALA A 73 -7.19 -2.46 -3.25
CA ALA A 73 -8.14 -3.41 -3.81
C ALA A 73 -9.19 -3.84 -2.77
N CYS A 74 -8.77 -4.17 -1.55
CA CYS A 74 -9.67 -4.46 -0.44
C CYS A 74 -10.55 -3.26 -0.07
N GLY A 75 -9.98 -2.05 -0.07
CA GLY A 75 -10.71 -0.82 0.20
C GLY A 75 -11.80 -0.52 -0.83
N VAL A 76 -11.57 -0.85 -2.10
CA VAL A 76 -12.61 -0.76 -3.14
C VAL A 76 -13.72 -1.78 -2.91
N GLN A 77 -13.37 -3.01 -2.55
CA GLN A 77 -14.34 -4.10 -2.36
C GLN A 77 -15.18 -3.93 -1.08
N GLU A 78 -14.54 -3.66 0.05
CA GLU A 78 -15.18 -3.63 1.37
C GLU A 78 -15.81 -2.28 1.71
N CYS A 79 -15.50 -1.24 0.92
CA CYS A 79 -15.99 0.13 1.14
C CYS A 79 -15.82 0.62 2.59
N PRO A 80 -14.60 0.59 3.17
CA PRO A 80 -14.39 0.91 4.56
C PRO A 80 -14.74 2.37 4.87
N ARG A 81 -15.37 2.58 6.03
CA ARG A 81 -15.68 3.92 6.55
C ARG A 81 -14.53 4.46 7.39
N GLY A 82 -14.46 5.79 7.52
CA GLY A 82 -13.51 6.45 8.42
C GLY A 82 -12.15 6.74 7.80
N GLY A 83 -11.07 6.51 8.58
CA GLY A 83 -9.72 6.99 8.27
C GLY A 83 -8.96 6.24 7.18
N PHE A 84 -9.50 5.12 6.66
CA PHE A 84 -8.82 4.25 5.70
C PHE A 84 -8.15 5.00 4.54
N TRP A 85 -8.93 5.76 3.77
CA TRP A 85 -8.43 6.45 2.57
C TRP A 85 -7.44 7.57 2.91
N ARG A 86 -7.59 8.19 4.09
CA ARG A 86 -6.65 9.20 4.60
C ARG A 86 -5.31 8.57 4.98
N ASP A 87 -5.34 7.40 5.59
CA ASP A 87 -4.13 6.66 5.92
C ASP A 87 -3.42 6.14 4.65
N MET A 88 -4.18 5.69 3.64
CA MET A 88 -3.64 5.33 2.32
C MET A 88 -2.97 6.51 1.62
N GLU A 89 -3.58 7.69 1.65
CA GLU A 89 -3.02 8.92 1.08
C GLU A 89 -1.71 9.33 1.78
N ARG A 90 -1.68 9.31 3.13
CA ARG A 90 -0.47 9.62 3.90
C ARG A 90 0.68 8.64 3.64
N ALA A 91 0.36 7.35 3.47
CA ALA A 91 1.35 6.36 3.07
C ALA A 91 1.92 6.66 1.68
N ALA A 92 1.04 6.98 0.71
CA ALA A 92 1.44 7.34 -0.64
C ALA A 92 2.30 8.59 -0.69
N GLU A 93 1.92 9.64 0.05
CA GLU A 93 2.69 10.88 0.17
C GLU A 93 4.10 10.61 0.71
N THR A 94 4.18 9.82 1.77
CA THR A 94 5.46 9.49 2.43
C THR A 94 6.42 8.74 1.48
N LEU A 95 5.88 7.91 0.59
CA LEU A 95 6.69 7.15 -0.38
C LEU A 95 6.87 7.88 -1.72
N GLY A 96 6.17 8.99 -1.95
CA GLY A 96 6.21 9.72 -3.23
C GLY A 96 5.30 9.14 -4.33
N HIS A 97 4.31 8.31 -3.99
CA HIS A 97 3.40 7.64 -4.93
C HIS A 97 1.98 8.22 -4.92
N MET A 98 1.84 9.55 -4.82
CA MET A 98 0.53 10.22 -4.73
C MET A 98 -0.41 9.93 -5.91
N GLU A 99 0.16 9.76 -7.11
CA GLU A 99 -0.58 9.33 -8.31
C GLU A 99 -1.33 8.00 -8.13
N ARG A 100 -0.75 7.09 -7.35
CA ARG A 100 -1.42 5.82 -6.99
C ARG A 100 -2.60 6.07 -6.07
N ALA A 101 -2.44 6.90 -5.03
CA ALA A 101 -3.54 7.25 -4.13
C ALA A 101 -4.72 7.89 -4.87
N SER A 102 -4.45 8.81 -5.80
CA SER A 102 -5.47 9.39 -6.68
C SER A 102 -6.17 8.33 -7.52
N THR A 103 -5.41 7.38 -8.09
CA THR A 103 -5.95 6.26 -8.88
C THR A 103 -6.86 5.36 -8.04
N TYR A 104 -6.45 4.99 -6.82
CA TYR A 104 -7.27 4.17 -5.93
C TYR A 104 -8.57 4.89 -5.56
N ARG A 105 -8.49 6.19 -5.28
CA ARG A 105 -9.66 7.01 -4.93
C ARG A 105 -10.64 7.12 -6.09
N ALA A 106 -10.14 7.33 -7.31
CA ALA A 106 -10.97 7.35 -8.51
C ALA A 106 -11.69 6.01 -8.73
N ARG A 107 -10.99 4.87 -8.58
CA ARG A 107 -11.59 3.53 -8.68
C ARG A 107 -12.69 3.30 -7.64
N PHE A 108 -12.45 3.72 -6.40
CA PHE A 108 -13.46 3.62 -5.34
C PHE A 108 -14.71 4.45 -5.67
N LEU A 109 -14.55 5.72 -6.06
CA LEU A 109 -15.68 6.59 -6.44
C LEU A 109 -16.45 6.05 -7.65
N PHE A 110 -15.74 5.51 -8.65
CA PHE A 110 -16.35 4.84 -9.80
C PHE A 110 -17.19 3.63 -9.38
N THR A 111 -16.69 2.83 -8.44
CA THR A 111 -17.41 1.66 -7.90
C THR A 111 -18.65 2.07 -7.11
N LEU A 112 -18.61 3.19 -6.38
CA LEU A 112 -19.79 3.73 -5.69
C LEU A 112 -20.86 4.30 -6.64
N GLY A 113 -20.43 4.84 -7.79
CA GLY A 113 -21.31 5.41 -8.81
C GLY A 113 -21.85 4.38 -9.81
N SER A 114 -21.32 3.16 -9.79
CA SER A 114 -21.82 2.06 -10.61
C SER A 114 -22.98 1.37 -9.89
N PRO A 115 -24.18 1.28 -10.48
CA PRO A 115 -25.22 0.42 -9.91
C PRO A 115 -24.66 -1.01 -9.81
N PRO A 116 -25.01 -1.79 -8.78
CA PRO A 116 -24.68 -3.21 -8.78
C PRO A 116 -25.27 -3.81 -10.06
N ASP A 117 -24.40 -4.44 -10.85
CA ASP A 117 -24.80 -5.11 -12.07
C ASP A 117 -25.77 -6.24 -11.68
N GLU A 118 -27.07 -5.98 -11.77
CA GLU A 118 -28.13 -6.99 -11.74
C GLU A 118 -28.09 -7.78 -13.06
N THR A 119 -27.01 -8.52 -13.30
CA THR A 119 -27.02 -9.59 -14.30
C THR A 119 -26.65 -10.91 -13.66
N SER A 120 -27.70 -11.66 -13.32
CA SER A 120 -27.98 -12.96 -13.93
C SER A 120 -28.91 -13.78 -13.02
N GLY A 121 -30.03 -13.17 -12.64
CA GLY A 121 -31.23 -13.89 -12.26
C GLY A 121 -32.04 -14.23 -13.50
N VAL A 122 -31.59 -15.21 -14.29
CA VAL A 122 -32.50 -15.96 -15.18
C VAL A 122 -32.43 -17.41 -14.74
N ARG A 123 -33.35 -17.75 -13.84
CA ARG A 123 -33.84 -19.12 -13.71
C ARG A 123 -34.65 -19.38 -14.97
N ASP A 124 -34.25 -20.37 -15.76
CA ASP A 124 -35.09 -20.90 -16.83
C ASP A 124 -35.23 -22.41 -16.61
N GLY A 125 -36.48 -22.85 -16.56
CA GLY A 125 -36.96 -24.22 -16.77
C GLY A 125 -36.63 -25.26 -15.72
#